data_AF-Q24WR8-F1
#
_entry.id   AF-Q24WR8-F1
#
_cell.length_a   1.000
_cell.length_b   1.000
_cell.length_c   1.000
_cell.angle_alpha   90.00
_cell.angle_beta   90.00
_cell.angle_gamma   90.00
#
_symmetry.space_group_name_H-M   'P 1'
#
loop_
_entity.id
_entity.type
_entity.pdbx_description
1 polymer ?
#
loop_
_entity_poly.entity_id
_entity_poly.type
_entity_poly.pdbx_seq_one_letter_code
_entity_poly.pdbx_strand_id
1 'polypeptide(L)'
;MKCRLFILGGISVMDDEELKIKMYSFTVDCKDPHELAKFYGALLKWEIMFIDEDWACVYAPGTNQGAYPGILFQRNPEYKPPVWPEKPEAQQQMAHIDFAVNDLEKAVQYAIHCGATIADEQFSNNCPSYA
;
A
#
# COMPACT_ATOMS: atom_id res chain seq x y z
N MET A 1 2.46 -7.78 -22.83
CA MET A 1 2.02 -6.96 -21.67
C MET A 1 1.78 -5.53 -22.13
N LYS A 2 0.58 -4.99 -21.90
CA LYS A 2 0.31 -3.54 -22.06
C LYS A 2 0.12 -2.98 -20.65
N CYS A 3 1.12 -2.32 -20.09
CA CYS A 3 0.94 -1.56 -18.86
C CYS A 3 0.09 -0.33 -19.18
N ARG A 4 -0.99 -0.12 -18.43
CA ARG A 4 -1.72 1.16 -18.45
C ARG A 4 -0.94 2.11 -17.55
N LEU A 5 -0.40 3.17 -18.15
CA LEU A 5 0.39 4.17 -17.45
C LEU A 5 -0.52 5.31 -17.00
N PHE A 6 -0.46 5.65 -15.71
CA PHE A 6 -1.08 6.83 -15.15
C PHE A 6 0.02 7.85 -14.81
N ILE A 7 -0.04 9.03 -15.43
CA ILE A 7 0.88 10.15 -15.16
C ILE A 7 0.09 11.25 -14.46
N LEU A 8 0.48 11.56 -13.23
CA LEU A 8 -0.09 12.66 -12.46
C LEU A 8 0.71 13.94 -12.76
N GLY A 9 0.06 14.94 -13.36
CA GLY A 9 0.65 16.25 -13.63
C GLY A 9 0.42 17.24 -12.47
N GLY A 10 1.31 18.23 -12.34
CA GLY A 10 1.12 19.36 -11.41
C GLY A 10 1.52 19.10 -9.96
N ILE A 11 2.22 18.00 -9.68
CA ILE A 11 2.70 17.69 -8.34
C ILE A 11 4.22 17.93 -8.31
N SER A 12 4.62 18.94 -7.53
CA SER A 12 5.85 19.72 -7.73
C SER A 12 7.11 18.87 -7.84
N VAL A 13 7.55 18.65 -9.08
CA VAL A 13 8.97 18.49 -9.42
C VAL A 13 9.42 19.90 -9.77
N MET A 14 10.17 20.54 -8.87
CA MET A 14 10.67 21.91 -9.03
C MET A 14 11.23 22.16 -10.44
N ASP A 15 10.94 23.35 -10.97
CA ASP A 15 11.29 23.85 -12.31
C ASP A 15 12.75 23.57 -12.67
N ASP A 16 12.98 22.52 -13.45
CA ASP A 16 14.16 22.31 -14.28
C ASP A 16 13.65 21.91 -15.67
N GLU A 17 14.29 22.38 -16.74
CA GLU A 17 13.93 22.07 -18.15
C GLU A 17 14.09 20.58 -18.51
N GLU A 18 14.54 19.75 -17.57
CA GLU A 18 14.79 18.33 -17.75
C GLU A 18 13.60 17.45 -17.30
N LEU A 19 13.27 16.43 -18.10
CA LEU A 19 12.26 15.44 -17.76
C LEU A 19 12.67 14.64 -16.51
N LYS A 20 11.95 14.83 -15.40
CA LYS A 20 12.13 14.07 -14.16
C LYS A 20 10.93 13.16 -13.91
N ILE A 21 11.16 11.84 -13.94
CA ILE A 21 10.16 10.83 -13.57
C ILE A 21 10.49 10.30 -12.18
N LYS A 22 9.57 10.47 -11.23
CA LYS A 22 9.68 9.96 -9.87
C LYS A 22 8.44 9.12 -9.55
N MET A 23 8.62 8.04 -8.79
CA MET A 23 7.50 7.26 -8.28
C MET A 23 6.71 8.12 -7.29
N TYR A 24 5.43 8.34 -7.58
CA TYR A 24 4.54 9.14 -6.75
C TYR A 24 3.94 8.30 -5.60
N SER A 25 3.21 7.25 -5.98
CA SER A 25 2.58 6.34 -5.05
C SER A 25 2.51 4.93 -5.62
N PHE A 26 2.33 3.98 -4.72
CA PHE A 26 1.79 2.67 -5.07
C PHE A 26 0.28 2.70 -4.84
N THR A 27 -0.52 2.42 -5.87
CA THR A 27 -1.98 2.47 -5.77
C THR A 27 -2.56 1.08 -5.57
N VAL A 28 -3.44 0.92 -4.58
CA VAL A 28 -4.06 -0.33 -4.19
C VAL A 28 -5.58 -0.22 -4.29
N ASP A 29 -6.18 -1.08 -5.10
CA ASP A 29 -7.63 -1.23 -5.16
C ASP A 29 -8.16 -1.88 -3.87
N CYS A 30 -9.26 -1.37 -3.35
CA CYS A 30 -9.90 -1.90 -2.14
C CYS A 30 -11.41 -1.60 -2.12
N LYS A 31 -12.15 -2.25 -1.22
CA LYS A 31 -13.59 -1.95 -1.01
C LYS A 31 -13.80 -0.65 -0.22
N ASP A 32 -12.93 -0.38 0.73
CA ASP A 32 -12.99 0.79 1.62
C ASP A 32 -11.60 1.43 1.74
N PRO A 33 -11.38 2.58 1.07
CA PRO A 33 -10.09 3.26 1.10
C PRO A 33 -9.79 3.86 2.48
N HIS A 34 -10.80 4.21 3.28
CA HIS A 34 -10.59 4.85 4.58
C HIS A 34 -10.14 3.82 5.62
N GLU A 35 -10.78 2.65 5.64
CA GLU A 35 -10.38 1.56 6.54
C GLU A 35 -8.97 1.06 6.20
N LEU A 36 -8.64 0.92 4.92
CA LEU A 36 -7.30 0.50 4.52
C LEU A 36 -6.23 1.57 4.83
N ALA A 37 -6.57 2.85 4.67
CA ALA A 37 -5.69 3.95 5.07
C ALA A 37 -5.45 4.00 6.59
N LYS A 38 -6.49 3.76 7.41
CA LYS A 38 -6.35 3.67 8.87
C LYS A 38 -5.42 2.52 9.27
N PHE A 39 -5.57 1.36 8.62
CA PHE A 39 -4.70 0.21 8.85
C PHE A 39 -3.24 0.55 8.57
N TYR A 40 -2.92 1.03 7.36
CA TYR A 40 -1.52 1.35 6.99
C TYR A 40 -0.96 2.55 7.75
N GLY A 41 -1.80 3.56 8.05
CA GLY A 41 -1.42 4.69 8.88
C GLY A 41 -1.01 4.26 10.28
N ALA A 42 -1.76 3.32 10.89
CA ALA A 42 -1.41 2.73 12.17
C ALA A 42 -0.15 1.83 12.06
N LEU A 43 -0.10 0.94 11.07
CA LEU A 43 1.00 -0.01 10.88
C LEU A 43 2.35 0.70 10.68
N LEU A 44 2.38 1.74 9.87
CA LEU A 44 3.62 2.44 9.50
C LEU A 44 3.88 3.67 10.37
N LYS A 45 2.91 4.07 11.20
CA LYS A 45 2.86 5.36 11.90
C LYS A 45 2.97 6.53 10.92
N TRP A 46 2.27 6.40 9.79
CA TRP A 46 2.25 7.37 8.70
C TRP A 46 1.05 8.30 8.83
N GLU A 47 1.16 9.48 8.23
CA GLU A 47 0.07 10.45 8.19
C GLU A 47 -0.98 10.01 7.16
N ILE A 48 -2.25 10.25 7.46
CA ILE A 48 -3.39 9.86 6.60
C ILE A 48 -4.00 11.12 6.00
N MET A 49 -4.32 11.09 4.71
CA MET A 49 -5.14 12.08 4.03
C MET A 49 -6.35 11.39 3.42
N PHE A 50 -7.54 11.73 3.92
CA PHE A 50 -8.81 11.36 3.30
C PHE A 50 -9.11 12.39 2.21
N ILE A 51 -9.18 11.94 0.96
CA ILE A 51 -9.39 12.83 -0.19
C ILE A 51 -10.89 12.99 -0.41
N ASP A 52 -11.60 11.87 -0.57
CA ASP A 52 -13.06 11.79 -0.71
C ASP A 52 -13.55 10.38 -0.34
N GLU A 53 -14.77 9.99 -0.72
CA GLU A 53 -15.33 8.66 -0.44
C GLU A 53 -14.63 7.52 -1.20
N ASP A 54 -14.01 7.82 -2.32
CA ASP A 54 -13.38 6.87 -3.23
C ASP A 54 -11.85 6.79 -3.03
N TRP A 55 -11.27 7.78 -2.35
CA TRP A 55 -9.82 7.91 -2.25
C TRP A 55 -9.32 8.30 -0.86
N ALA A 56 -8.24 7.63 -0.45
CA ALA A 56 -7.42 8.02 0.70
C ALA A 56 -5.96 7.67 0.44
N CYS A 57 -5.03 8.35 1.11
CA CYS A 57 -3.61 7.99 1.02
C CYS A 57 -2.91 8.05 2.38
N VAL A 58 -1.79 7.33 2.46
CA VAL A 58 -0.82 7.43 3.56
C VAL A 58 0.52 7.89 3.04
N TYR A 59 1.21 8.71 3.82
CA TYR A 59 2.53 9.24 3.50
C TYR A 59 3.41 9.30 4.75
N ALA A 60 4.73 9.16 4.55
CA ALA A 60 5.69 9.15 5.64
C ALA A 60 5.59 10.46 6.47
N PRO A 61 5.83 10.43 7.80
CA PRO A 61 5.79 11.64 8.61
C PRO A 61 6.85 12.68 8.21
N GLY A 62 6.56 13.97 8.39
CA GLY A 62 7.52 15.06 8.15
C GLY A 62 7.79 15.35 6.66
N THR A 63 7.04 14.66 5.81
CA THR A 63 6.87 14.92 4.39
C THR A 63 5.82 16.04 4.26
N ASN A 64 6.15 17.15 3.58
CA ASN A 64 5.12 18.13 3.20
C ASN A 64 3.98 17.40 2.48
N GLN A 65 2.73 17.87 2.60
CA GLN A 65 1.60 17.29 1.86
C GLN A 65 1.98 17.08 0.39
N GLY A 66 1.98 15.82 -0.06
CA GLY A 66 2.41 15.46 -1.40
C GLY A 66 3.89 15.06 -1.54
N ALA A 67 4.62 14.71 -0.47
CA ALA A 67 5.93 14.08 -0.62
C ALA A 67 5.85 12.54 -0.75
N TYR A 68 6.74 12.02 -1.59
CA TYR A 68 6.75 10.66 -2.12
C TYR A 68 7.81 9.79 -1.44
N PRO A 69 7.65 8.45 -1.47
CA PRO A 69 6.50 7.71 -1.99
C PRO A 69 5.39 7.51 -0.96
N GLY A 70 4.13 7.62 -1.39
CA GLY A 70 2.94 7.29 -0.59
C GLY A 70 2.28 5.99 -1.02
N ILE A 71 1.29 5.52 -0.26
CA ILE A 71 0.36 4.47 -0.70
C ILE A 71 -0.99 5.14 -0.90
N LEU A 72 -1.57 4.95 -2.09
CA LEU A 72 -2.87 5.49 -2.48
C LEU A 72 -3.88 4.35 -2.52
N PHE A 73 -5.05 4.56 -1.93
CA PHE A 73 -6.12 3.57 -1.87
C PHE A 73 -7.28 4.05 -2.74
N GLN A 74 -7.66 3.20 -3.69
CA GLN A 74 -8.75 3.46 -4.62
C GLN A 74 -9.94 2.56 -4.28
N ARG A 75 -11.12 3.15 -4.14
CA ARG A 75 -12.36 2.36 -4.04
C ARG A 75 -12.63 1.67 -5.37
N ASN A 76 -12.81 0.36 -5.29
CA ASN A 76 -13.27 -0.48 -6.38
C ASN A 76 -14.37 -1.41 -5.82
N PRO A 77 -15.66 -1.12 -6.10
CA PRO A 77 -16.78 -1.92 -5.61
C PRO A 77 -16.78 -3.37 -6.08
N GLU A 78 -16.01 -3.72 -7.11
CA GLU A 78 -15.85 -5.09 -7.62
C GLU A 78 -14.57 -5.78 -7.11
N TYR A 79 -13.75 -5.09 -6.31
CA TYR A 79 -12.51 -5.63 -5.77
C TYR A 79 -12.76 -6.92 -4.99
N LYS A 80 -11.99 -7.96 -5.30
CA LYS A 80 -11.95 -9.22 -4.55
C LYS A 80 -10.55 -9.34 -3.96
N PRO A 81 -10.39 -9.49 -2.64
CA PRO A 81 -9.08 -9.73 -2.05
C PRO A 81 -8.41 -10.96 -2.69
N PRO A 82 -7.12 -10.88 -3.06
CA PRO A 82 -6.40 -12.06 -3.53
C PRO A 82 -6.27 -13.07 -2.39
N VAL A 83 -6.22 -14.35 -2.73
CA VAL A 83 -6.03 -15.43 -1.74
C VAL A 83 -4.58 -15.88 -1.69
N TRP A 84 -4.14 -16.29 -0.50
CA TRP A 84 -2.84 -16.90 -0.28
C TRP A 84 -2.99 -18.23 0.47
N PRO A 85 -2.33 -19.31 0.02
CA PRO A 85 -1.66 -19.44 -1.27
C PRO A 85 -2.62 -19.30 -2.45
N GLU A 86 -2.05 -19.10 -3.64
CA GLU A 86 -2.80 -19.01 -4.89
C GLU A 86 -3.69 -20.24 -5.11
N LYS A 87 -4.96 -20.01 -5.47
CA LYS A 87 -5.92 -21.06 -5.82
C LYS A 87 -6.44 -20.85 -7.23
N PRO A 88 -6.69 -21.94 -8.00
CA PRO A 88 -7.39 -21.84 -9.27
C PRO A 88 -8.69 -21.05 -9.15
N GLU A 89 -9.04 -20.30 -10.19
CA GLU A 89 -10.23 -19.44 -10.29
C GLU A 89 -10.39 -18.32 -9.23
N ALA A 90 -9.50 -18.23 -8.23
CA ALA A 90 -9.46 -17.14 -7.27
C ALA A 90 -8.64 -15.95 -7.79
N GLN A 91 -8.88 -14.78 -7.21
CA GLN A 91 -8.07 -13.59 -7.50
C GLN A 91 -6.60 -13.87 -7.12
N GLN A 92 -5.71 -13.73 -8.11
CA GLN A 92 -4.27 -13.90 -7.93
C GLN A 92 -3.63 -12.63 -7.38
N GLN A 93 -2.55 -12.81 -6.64
CA GLN A 93 -1.70 -11.71 -6.21
C GLN A 93 -0.96 -11.14 -7.43
N MET A 94 -0.85 -9.80 -7.49
CA MET A 94 -0.18 -9.11 -8.59
C MET A 94 1.10 -8.39 -8.15
N ALA A 95 1.21 -8.07 -6.86
CA ALA A 95 2.32 -7.35 -6.26
C ALA A 95 2.36 -7.58 -4.75
N HIS A 96 3.54 -7.44 -4.15
CA HIS A 96 3.76 -7.39 -2.72
C HIS A 96 4.28 -6.01 -2.31
N ILE A 97 3.90 -5.57 -1.11
CA ILE A 97 4.50 -4.42 -0.44
C ILE A 97 5.19 -4.96 0.81
N ASP A 98 6.51 -5.06 0.76
CA ASP A 98 7.32 -5.64 1.84
C ASP A 98 7.92 -4.55 2.72
N PHE A 99 7.89 -4.76 4.03
CA PHE A 99 8.44 -3.84 5.02
C PHE A 99 9.62 -4.46 5.75
N ALA A 100 10.76 -3.76 5.75
CA ALA A 100 11.92 -4.16 6.52
C ALA A 100 11.73 -3.79 8.00
N VAL A 101 11.97 -4.76 8.89
CA VAL A 101 11.80 -4.60 10.33
C VAL A 101 13.08 -5.01 11.06
N ASN A 102 13.35 -4.39 12.19
CA ASN A 102 14.51 -4.69 13.04
C ASN A 102 14.24 -5.82 14.04
N ASP A 103 12.96 -6.11 14.32
CA ASP A 103 12.50 -7.15 15.23
C ASP A 103 11.22 -7.77 14.65
N LEU A 104 11.38 -8.95 14.03
CA LEU A 104 10.30 -9.62 13.31
C LEU A 104 9.14 -9.98 14.25
N GLU A 105 9.42 -10.60 15.40
CA GLU A 105 8.39 -11.04 16.33
C GLU A 105 7.55 -9.87 16.85
N LYS A 106 8.20 -8.78 17.26
CA LYS A 106 7.47 -7.58 17.70
C LYS A 106 6.67 -6.94 16.57
N ALA A 107 7.22 -6.90 15.35
CA ALA A 107 6.52 -6.36 14.20
C ALA A 107 5.25 -7.14 13.88
N VAL A 108 5.27 -8.48 14.01
CA VAL A 108 4.09 -9.33 13.83
C VAL A 108 3.01 -9.03 14.85
N GLN A 109 3.36 -9.02 16.13
CA GLN A 109 2.40 -8.74 17.20
C GLN A 109 1.78 -7.34 17.02
N TYR A 110 2.59 -6.38 16.60
CA TYR A 110 2.11 -5.03 16.29
C TYR A 110 1.18 -5.01 15.07
N ALA A 111 1.53 -5.70 13.98
CA ALA A 111 0.70 -5.77 12.78
C ALA A 111 -0.67 -6.40 13.09
N ILE A 112 -0.70 -7.48 13.86
CA ILE A 112 -1.95 -8.13 14.32
C ILE A 112 -2.78 -7.16 15.17
N HIS A 113 -2.14 -6.43 16.08
CA HIS A 113 -2.81 -5.40 16.87
C HIS A 113 -3.43 -4.29 16.01
N CYS A 114 -2.81 -3.93 14.89
CA CYS A 114 -3.36 -3.00 13.92
C CYS A 114 -4.49 -3.59 13.05
N GLY A 115 -4.71 -4.91 13.10
CA GLY A 115 -5.75 -5.61 12.35
C GLY A 115 -5.26 -6.52 11.22
N ALA A 116 -3.96 -6.79 11.12
CA ALA A 116 -3.42 -7.74 10.15
C ALA A 116 -3.85 -9.17 10.49
N THR A 117 -4.02 -10.00 9.46
CA THR A 117 -4.21 -11.44 9.61
C THR A 117 -2.89 -12.15 9.30
N ILE A 118 -2.63 -13.26 9.99
CA ILE A 118 -1.48 -14.11 9.65
C ILE A 118 -1.94 -15.01 8.50
N ALA A 119 -1.14 -15.07 7.43
CA ALA A 119 -1.46 -15.97 6.33
C ALA A 119 -1.34 -17.43 6.76
N ASP A 120 -2.29 -18.28 6.33
CA ASP A 120 -2.39 -19.69 6.75
C ASP A 120 -1.14 -20.50 6.40
N GLU A 121 -0.46 -20.16 5.31
CA GLU A 121 0.76 -20.82 4.84
C GLU A 121 1.90 -19.80 4.69
N GLN A 122 3.05 -20.15 5.28
CA GLN A 122 4.27 -19.34 5.28
C GLN A 122 5.36 -20.09 4.50
N PHE A 123 5.88 -19.50 3.43
CA PHE A 123 6.86 -20.17 2.55
C PHE A 123 8.32 -19.85 2.89
N SER A 124 8.58 -18.96 3.84
CA SER A 124 9.94 -18.71 4.32
C SER A 124 9.99 -18.37 5.81
N ASN A 125 10.98 -18.93 6.52
CA ASN A 125 11.21 -18.66 7.94
C ASN A 125 11.88 -17.30 8.19
N ASN A 126 12.45 -16.67 7.15
CA ASN A 126 13.19 -15.40 7.25
C ASN A 126 12.40 -14.19 6.73
N CYS A 127 11.34 -14.41 5.96
CA CYS A 127 10.44 -13.41 5.42
C CYS A 127 9.03 -14.02 5.39
N PRO A 128 8.32 -14.01 6.54
CA PRO A 128 6.97 -14.54 6.57
C PRO A 128 6.04 -13.55 5.84
N SER A 129 5.21 -14.09 4.97
CA SER A 129 4.19 -13.37 4.21
C SER A 129 2.96 -13.14 5.11
N TYR A 130 2.78 -11.92 5.60
CA TYR A 130 1.56 -11.52 6.32
C TYR A 130 0.59 -10.91 5.31
N ALA A 131 -0.53 -11.59 5.08
CA ALA A 131 -1.57 -11.20 4.13
C ALA A 131 -2.87 -10.91 4.90
#